data_AF-A0A7V3NDU5-F1
#
_entry.id   AF-A0A7V3NDU5-F1
#
_cell.length_a   1.000
_cell.length_b   1.000
_cell.length_c   1.000
_cell.angle_alpha   90.00
_cell.angle_beta   90.00
_cell.angle_gamma   90.00
#
_symmetry.space_group_name_H-M   'P 1'
#
loop_
_entity.id
_entity.type
_entity.pdbx_description
1 polymer ?
#
loop_
_entity_poly.entity_id
_entity_poly.type
_entity_poly.pdbx_seq_one_letter_code
_entity_poly.pdbx_strand_id
1 'polypeptide(L)'
;MPTLLGYMDRPPDGQYTRQFTWPIAQITPARFMHKYGYYEIRCKLPTQPGWWAAFWLQSPTIGSTLDPEVSGVEIDIMENFTRDGVISHNIHWNGYGKDHRWKGSGPIRRPELAEGFHTFGLYWSPKEYVFYTDGEPTWRVEGPISHREQFILVSTECNGYRQGGPAPELKKAKLPDYFVVDYVRIFDEVEHEAPAPGKSRCSLPPLERGR
;
A
#
# COMPACT_ATOMS: atom_id res chain seq x y z
N MET A 1 -17.32 -9.55 7.89
CA MET A 1 -17.14 -8.79 6.64
C MET A 1 -15.90 -9.33 5.96
N PRO A 2 -15.98 -10.02 4.82
CA PRO A 2 -14.79 -10.54 4.16
C PRO A 2 -14.05 -9.36 3.54
N THR A 3 -12.97 -8.96 4.20
CA THR A 3 -12.09 -7.86 3.82
C THR A 3 -11.49 -8.09 2.43
N LEU A 4 -11.23 -7.00 1.72
CA LEU A 4 -10.60 -6.93 0.40
C LEU A 4 -9.13 -7.41 0.37
N LEU A 5 -8.65 -8.14 1.38
CA LEU A 5 -7.24 -8.48 1.53
C LEU A 5 -6.81 -9.58 0.55
N GLY A 6 -5.81 -9.27 -0.27
CA GLY A 6 -5.04 -10.22 -1.06
C GLY A 6 -4.38 -11.33 -0.24
N TYR A 7 -4.03 -12.41 -0.94
CA TYR A 7 -4.06 -13.78 -0.43
C TYR A 7 -2.73 -14.34 0.10
N MET A 8 -1.63 -13.62 -0.10
CA MET A 8 -0.29 -14.18 0.15
C MET A 8 0.08 -14.23 1.64
N ASP A 9 -0.56 -13.43 2.49
CA ASP A 9 -0.22 -13.29 3.92
C ASP A 9 -1.34 -13.64 4.89
N ARG A 10 -2.34 -14.41 4.43
CA ARG A 10 -3.40 -14.90 5.30
C ARG A 10 -2.93 -16.15 6.06
N PRO A 11 -3.05 -16.20 7.40
CA PRO A 11 -2.87 -17.45 8.14
C PRO A 11 -3.98 -18.47 7.78
N PRO A 12 -3.69 -19.77 7.66
CA PRO A 12 -4.67 -20.79 7.36
C PRO A 12 -5.59 -20.97 8.55
N ASP A 13 -6.83 -21.34 8.26
CA ASP A 13 -7.83 -21.56 9.28
C ASP A 13 -7.43 -22.78 10.14
N GLY A 14 -7.31 -22.59 11.46
CA GLY A 14 -7.18 -23.67 12.44
C GLY A 14 -5.84 -24.40 12.51
N GLN A 15 -4.77 -23.95 11.84
CA GLN A 15 -3.44 -24.57 11.91
C GLN A 15 -2.40 -23.61 12.49
N TYR A 16 -2.23 -23.68 13.82
CA TYR A 16 -1.14 -22.99 14.53
C TYR A 16 -0.16 -24.05 15.03
N THR A 17 1.02 -24.12 14.44
CA THR A 17 2.09 -25.02 14.88
C THR A 17 2.87 -24.39 16.05
N ARG A 18 3.55 -25.20 16.87
CA ARG A 18 4.40 -24.68 17.98
C ARG A 18 5.64 -23.93 17.50
N GLN A 19 6.00 -24.11 16.24
CA GLN A 19 7.09 -23.41 15.59
C GLN A 19 6.48 -22.25 14.80
N PHE A 20 7.04 -21.04 14.90
CA PHE A 20 6.55 -19.91 14.11
C PHE A 20 6.88 -20.15 12.64
N THR A 21 5.97 -20.83 11.92
CA THR A 21 6.02 -20.96 10.47
C THR A 21 4.95 -20.03 9.94
N TRP A 22 5.32 -19.03 9.11
CA TRP A 22 4.32 -18.14 8.51
C TRP A 22 3.42 -19.00 7.63
N PRO A 23 2.16 -19.19 8.04
CA PRO A 23 1.40 -20.26 7.46
C PRO A 23 0.70 -19.66 6.23
N ILE A 24 1.07 -20.10 5.04
CA ILE A 24 0.50 -19.60 3.79
C ILE A 24 -0.85 -20.30 3.60
N ALA A 25 -1.95 -19.54 3.64
CA ALA A 25 -3.27 -20.07 3.34
C ALA A 25 -3.37 -20.62 1.91
N GLN A 26 -4.42 -21.39 1.64
CA GLN A 26 -4.73 -21.82 0.27
C GLN A 26 -4.86 -20.60 -0.65
N ILE A 27 -4.12 -20.61 -1.75
CA ILE A 27 -4.18 -19.55 -2.76
C ILE A 27 -5.56 -19.56 -3.41
N THR A 28 -6.20 -18.39 -3.49
CA THR A 28 -7.47 -18.20 -4.18
C THR A 28 -7.41 -16.94 -5.07
N PRO A 29 -8.28 -16.82 -6.10
CA PRO A 29 -8.20 -15.70 -7.05
C PRO A 29 -8.45 -14.32 -6.42
N ALA A 30 -7.70 -13.30 -6.87
CA ALA A 30 -7.94 -11.88 -6.58
C ALA A 30 -9.43 -11.50 -6.71
N ARG A 31 -10.04 -10.93 -5.66
CA ARG A 31 -11.44 -10.45 -5.74
C ARG A 31 -11.55 -9.12 -6.49
N PHE A 32 -10.47 -8.35 -6.46
CA PHE A 32 -10.34 -7.05 -7.11
C PHE A 32 -8.90 -6.90 -7.57
N MET A 33 -8.74 -6.51 -8.83
CA MET A 33 -7.46 -6.08 -9.40
C MET A 33 -7.72 -4.77 -10.14
N HIS A 34 -6.74 -3.89 -10.10
CA HIS A 34 -6.85 -2.58 -10.71
C HIS A 34 -5.49 -2.13 -11.23
N LYS A 35 -5.51 -1.23 -12.21
CA LYS A 35 -4.31 -0.64 -12.79
C LYS A 35 -4.51 0.87 -12.91
N TYR A 36 -3.47 1.61 -12.57
CA TYR A 36 -3.46 3.07 -12.57
C TYR A 36 -4.48 3.69 -11.62
N GLY A 37 -4.54 5.02 -11.61
CA GLY A 37 -5.44 5.80 -10.77
C GLY A 37 -4.82 6.17 -9.42
N TYR A 38 -5.69 6.58 -8.50
CA TYR A 38 -5.32 6.95 -7.14
C TYR A 38 -5.80 5.89 -6.14
N TYR A 39 -4.88 5.39 -5.32
CA TYR A 39 -5.15 4.46 -4.24
C TYR A 39 -4.95 5.20 -2.93
N GLU A 40 -5.87 5.05 -1.98
CA GLU A 40 -5.73 5.64 -0.66
C GLU A 40 -6.26 4.69 0.40
N ILE A 41 -5.49 4.53 1.48
CA ILE A 41 -5.96 3.97 2.73
C ILE A 41 -6.04 5.07 3.79
N ARG A 42 -7.09 5.03 4.61
CA ARG A 42 -7.14 5.77 5.88
C ARG A 42 -7.10 4.79 7.04
N CYS A 43 -6.05 4.86 7.84
CA CYS A 43 -5.81 3.89 8.92
C CYS A 43 -5.13 4.50 10.15
N LYS A 44 -5.23 3.80 11.28
CA LYS A 44 -4.37 3.99 12.45
C LYS A 44 -3.40 2.84 12.55
N LEU A 45 -2.12 3.15 12.73
CA LEU A 45 -1.07 2.15 12.92
C LEU A 45 -1.20 1.46 14.29
N PRO A 46 -0.66 0.23 14.44
CA PRO A 46 -0.57 -0.44 15.74
C PRO A 46 0.12 0.42 16.81
N THR A 47 -0.27 0.22 18.06
CA THR A 47 0.24 1.01 19.19
C THR A 47 1.42 0.37 19.91
N GLN A 48 1.56 -0.94 19.80
CA GLN A 48 2.67 -1.71 20.36
C GLN A 48 3.80 -1.83 19.34
N PRO A 49 5.07 -1.95 19.77
CA PRO A 49 6.18 -2.24 18.86
C PRO A 49 6.15 -3.71 18.41
N GLY A 50 6.91 -4.01 17.36
CA GLY A 50 7.11 -5.39 16.89
C GLY A 50 6.12 -5.84 15.82
N TRP A 51 5.39 -4.91 15.22
CA TRP A 51 4.55 -5.13 14.04
C TRP A 51 5.24 -4.63 12.78
N TRP A 52 4.87 -5.22 11.65
CA TRP A 52 5.10 -4.71 10.31
C TRP A 52 3.74 -4.50 9.67
N ALA A 53 3.24 -3.26 9.74
CA ALA A 53 1.97 -2.89 9.12
C ALA A 53 2.22 -2.36 7.71
N ALA A 54 1.41 -2.78 6.74
CA ALA A 54 1.60 -2.41 5.34
C ALA A 54 0.29 -2.18 4.58
N PHE A 55 0.32 -1.22 3.65
CA PHE A 55 -0.66 -1.06 2.57
C PHE A 55 0.09 -1.08 1.25
N TRP A 56 -0.24 -2.05 0.40
CA TRP A 56 0.59 -2.36 -0.76
C TRP A 56 -0.19 -3.03 -1.89
N LEU A 57 0.41 -3.04 -3.07
CA LEU A 57 -0.12 -3.67 -4.28
C LEU A 57 0.84 -4.75 -4.75
N GLN A 58 0.30 -5.83 -5.30
CA GLN A 58 1.12 -6.93 -5.78
C GLN A 58 0.70 -7.40 -7.17
N SER A 59 1.69 -7.64 -8.02
CA SER A 59 1.46 -8.25 -9.33
C SER A 59 1.18 -9.75 -9.20
N PRO A 60 0.13 -10.28 -9.86
CA PRO A 60 -0.14 -11.72 -9.85
C PRO A 60 0.91 -12.55 -10.62
N THR A 61 1.81 -11.89 -11.36
CA THR A 61 2.84 -12.54 -12.17
C THR A 61 4.23 -12.02 -11.86
N ILE A 62 4.46 -11.47 -10.66
CA ILE A 62 5.76 -10.90 -10.31
C ILE A 62 6.90 -11.92 -10.54
N GLY A 63 7.94 -11.49 -11.27
CA GLY A 63 9.09 -12.33 -11.58
C GLY A 63 8.84 -13.46 -12.58
N SER A 64 7.68 -13.51 -13.26
CA SER A 64 7.46 -14.46 -14.36
C SER A 64 8.34 -14.16 -15.58
N THR A 65 8.83 -12.93 -15.69
CA THR A 65 9.83 -12.47 -16.66
C THR A 65 10.79 -11.48 -15.97
N LEU A 66 11.89 -11.10 -16.64
CA LEU A 66 12.79 -10.02 -16.20
C LEU A 66 12.32 -8.62 -16.67
N ASP A 67 11.13 -8.55 -17.24
CA ASP A 67 10.51 -7.31 -17.70
C ASP A 67 9.44 -6.89 -16.68
N PRO A 68 9.71 -5.89 -15.83
CA PRO A 68 8.79 -5.43 -14.80
C PRO A 68 7.55 -4.71 -15.35
N GLU A 69 7.58 -4.21 -16.59
CA GLU A 69 6.40 -3.59 -17.21
C GLU A 69 5.34 -4.65 -17.53
N VAL A 70 5.79 -5.88 -17.87
CA VAL A 70 4.94 -7.03 -18.23
C VAL A 70 4.62 -7.92 -17.04
N SER A 71 5.65 -8.31 -16.27
CA SER A 71 5.50 -9.18 -15.09
C SER A 71 4.93 -8.42 -13.89
N GLY A 72 5.00 -7.09 -13.89
CA GLY A 72 4.49 -6.21 -12.86
C GLY A 72 5.47 -5.98 -11.71
N VAL A 73 5.03 -5.15 -10.77
CA VAL A 73 5.84 -4.60 -9.68
C VAL A 73 5.09 -4.81 -8.36
N GLU A 74 5.78 -5.08 -7.26
CA GLU A 74 5.22 -4.89 -5.91
C GLU A 74 5.35 -3.41 -5.56
N ILE A 75 4.28 -2.80 -5.08
CA ILE A 75 4.25 -1.37 -4.76
C ILE A 75 3.80 -1.20 -3.31
N ASP A 76 4.76 -0.89 -2.45
CA ASP A 76 4.51 -0.67 -1.03
C ASP A 76 4.18 0.81 -0.80
N ILE A 77 2.88 1.10 -0.68
CA ILE A 77 2.33 2.45 -0.51
C ILE A 77 2.56 2.97 0.90
N MET A 78 2.69 2.07 1.87
CA MET A 78 3.15 2.39 3.22
C MET A 78 3.63 1.11 3.87
N GLU A 79 4.84 1.14 4.43
CA GLU A 79 5.31 0.17 5.40
C GLU A 79 5.71 0.87 6.69
N ASN A 80 5.28 0.31 7.82
CA ASN A 80 5.64 0.75 9.15
C ASN A 80 6.17 -0.44 9.97
N PHE A 81 7.44 -0.36 10.35
CA PHE A 81 8.13 -1.39 11.15
C PHE A 81 8.33 -0.98 12.62
N THR A 82 8.21 0.32 12.89
CA THR A 82 8.59 0.94 14.16
C THR A 82 7.53 1.94 14.60
N ARG A 83 7.40 2.12 15.91
CA ARG A 83 6.36 2.96 16.50
C ARG A 83 6.73 4.45 16.60
N ASP A 84 7.86 4.85 16.03
CA ASP A 84 8.42 6.21 16.08
C ASP A 84 7.92 7.12 14.94
N GLY A 85 6.84 6.73 14.25
CA GLY A 85 6.28 7.49 13.13
C GLY A 85 7.15 7.44 11.86
N VAL A 86 8.00 6.42 11.73
CA VAL A 86 8.77 6.15 10.51
C VAL A 86 7.95 5.28 9.59
N ILE A 87 7.79 5.70 8.34
CA ILE A 87 7.28 4.87 7.25
C ILE A 87 8.28 4.81 6.11
N SER A 88 8.08 3.86 5.20
CA SER A 88 8.76 3.84 3.91
C SER A 88 7.81 3.48 2.78
N HIS A 89 8.16 3.93 1.58
CA HIS A 89 7.57 3.51 0.33
C HIS A 89 8.60 2.70 -0.45
N ASN A 90 8.18 1.62 -1.09
CA ASN A 90 9.06 0.76 -1.85
C ASN A 90 8.42 0.28 -3.15
N ILE A 91 9.26 -0.04 -4.12
CA ILE A 91 8.88 -0.83 -5.29
C ILE A 91 9.85 -2.00 -5.43
N HIS A 92 9.32 -3.20 -5.71
CA HIS A 92 10.09 -4.42 -5.94
C HIS A 92 9.73 -5.06 -7.27
N TRP A 93 10.71 -5.63 -7.97
CA TRP A 93 10.49 -6.26 -9.26
C TRP A 93 11.46 -7.39 -9.58
N ASN A 94 11.18 -8.13 -10.66
CA ASN A 94 11.89 -9.34 -11.08
C ASN A 94 11.81 -10.52 -10.08
N GLY A 95 10.73 -10.57 -9.29
CA GLY A 95 10.49 -11.62 -8.30
C GLY A 95 11.40 -11.49 -7.07
N TYR A 96 11.42 -12.53 -6.24
CA TYR A 96 12.12 -12.53 -4.95
C TYR A 96 13.39 -13.39 -4.91
N GLY A 97 13.83 -13.85 -6.09
CA GLY A 97 15.04 -14.67 -6.25
C GLY A 97 16.30 -13.83 -6.45
N LYS A 98 17.32 -14.43 -7.06
CA LYS A 98 18.63 -13.79 -7.34
C LYS A 98 18.54 -12.52 -8.19
N ASP A 99 17.52 -12.41 -9.04
CA ASP A 99 17.34 -11.32 -10.00
C ASP A 99 16.47 -10.18 -9.42
N HIS A 100 16.01 -10.32 -8.18
CA HIS A 100 15.22 -9.35 -7.45
C HIS A 100 15.89 -7.98 -7.43
N ARG A 101 15.10 -6.96 -7.72
CA ARG A 101 15.50 -5.55 -7.67
C ARG A 101 14.47 -4.78 -6.86
N TRP A 102 14.92 -3.70 -6.24
CA TRP A 102 14.05 -2.83 -5.48
C TRP A 102 14.58 -1.40 -5.46
N LYS A 103 13.69 -0.46 -5.14
CA LYS A 103 14.01 0.94 -4.86
C LYS A 103 13.06 1.46 -3.80
N GLY A 104 13.59 2.21 -2.84
CA GLY A 104 12.80 2.76 -1.75
C GLY A 104 12.99 4.26 -1.56
N SER A 105 12.04 4.89 -0.88
CA SER A 105 12.15 6.28 -0.42
C SER A 105 13.23 6.49 0.65
N GLY A 106 13.65 5.41 1.30
CA GLY A 106 14.30 5.50 2.63
C GLY A 106 13.29 5.87 3.72
N PRO A 107 13.74 6.02 4.98
CA PRO A 107 12.86 6.31 6.09
C PRO A 107 12.30 7.73 6.01
N ILE A 108 10.96 7.83 6.01
CA ILE A 108 10.23 9.09 6.13
C ILE A 108 9.79 9.23 7.58
N ARG A 109 10.38 10.20 8.30
CA ARG A 109 10.05 10.47 9.71
C ARG A 109 8.96 11.51 9.83
N ARG A 110 7.83 11.10 10.40
CA ARG A 110 6.71 11.95 10.77
C ARG A 110 6.16 11.48 12.11
N PRO A 111 6.67 12.03 13.23
CA PRO A 111 6.28 11.59 14.58
C PRO A 111 4.78 11.60 14.83
N GLU A 112 4.04 12.46 14.14
CA GLU A 112 2.58 12.52 14.16
C GLU A 112 1.90 11.22 13.72
N LEU A 113 2.51 10.43 12.80
CA LEU A 113 1.96 9.17 12.30
C LEU A 113 1.79 8.09 13.38
N ALA A 114 2.44 8.29 14.52
CA ALA A 114 2.30 7.47 15.71
C ALA A 114 0.84 7.31 16.17
N GLU A 115 0.04 8.37 16.07
CA GLU A 115 -1.24 8.49 16.78
C GLU A 115 -2.35 8.93 15.85
N GLY A 116 -3.53 8.35 16.01
CA GLY A 116 -4.71 8.77 15.25
C GLY A 116 -4.73 8.19 13.83
N PHE A 117 -5.58 8.78 12.99
CA PHE A 117 -5.80 8.34 11.62
C PHE A 117 -4.98 9.18 10.65
N HIS A 118 -4.33 8.50 9.73
CA HIS A 118 -3.56 9.10 8.64
C HIS A 118 -4.00 8.52 7.31
N THR A 119 -3.76 9.27 6.24
CA THR A 119 -3.92 8.76 4.88
C THR A 119 -2.58 8.43 4.24
N PHE A 120 -2.51 7.29 3.57
CA PHE A 120 -1.39 6.89 2.75
C PHE A 120 -1.90 6.61 1.35
N GLY A 121 -1.25 7.20 0.35
CA GLY A 121 -1.79 7.18 -1.00
C GLY A 121 -0.74 6.97 -2.08
N LEU A 122 -1.22 6.52 -3.22
CA LEU A 122 -0.43 6.30 -4.43
C LEU A 122 -1.21 6.85 -5.62
N TYR A 123 -0.64 7.81 -6.32
CA TYR A 123 -0.99 8.08 -7.69
C TYR A 123 -0.12 7.22 -8.61
N TRP A 124 -0.75 6.29 -9.32
CA TRP A 124 -0.11 5.42 -10.28
C TRP A 124 -0.57 5.81 -11.68
N SER A 125 0.35 6.38 -12.46
CA SER A 125 0.12 6.70 -13.86
C SER A 125 0.94 5.76 -14.76
N PRO A 126 0.72 5.78 -16.08
CA PRO A 126 1.60 5.07 -17.02
C PRO A 126 3.07 5.54 -17.01
N LYS A 127 3.40 6.65 -16.34
CA LYS A 127 4.73 7.29 -16.40
C LYS A 127 5.46 7.32 -15.06
N GLU A 128 4.73 7.35 -13.96
CA GLU A 128 5.30 7.51 -12.63
C GLU A 128 4.37 6.97 -11.54
N TYR A 129 5.02 6.66 -10.41
CA TYR A 129 4.38 6.50 -9.13
C TYR A 129 4.66 7.73 -8.27
N VAL A 130 3.62 8.33 -7.70
CA VAL A 130 3.73 9.41 -6.70
C VAL A 130 3.06 8.95 -5.42
N PHE A 131 3.81 8.92 -4.32
CA PHE A 131 3.39 8.43 -3.02
C PHE A 131 3.06 9.59 -2.10
N TYR A 132 2.01 9.45 -1.31
CA TYR A 132 1.44 10.49 -0.47
C TYR A 132 1.35 10.04 0.98
N THR A 133 1.54 10.99 1.89
CA THR A 133 1.24 10.84 3.32
C THR A 133 0.47 12.07 3.77
N ASP A 134 -0.74 11.87 4.30
CA ASP A 134 -1.68 12.94 4.68
C ASP A 134 -1.89 13.98 3.56
N GLY A 135 -2.04 13.51 2.32
CA GLY A 135 -2.25 14.33 1.12
C GLY A 135 -0.99 15.00 0.56
N GLU A 136 0.15 14.93 1.25
CA GLU A 136 1.42 15.53 0.79
C GLU A 136 2.26 14.52 0.00
N PRO A 137 2.80 14.88 -1.19
CA PRO A 137 3.68 14.00 -1.94
C PRO A 137 5.01 13.83 -1.19
N THR A 138 5.38 12.58 -0.92
CA THR A 138 6.56 12.22 -0.12
C THR A 138 7.61 11.47 -0.90
N TRP A 139 7.23 10.79 -1.98
CA TRP A 139 8.17 10.11 -2.87
C TRP A 139 7.62 10.03 -4.29
N ARG A 140 8.52 10.06 -5.27
CA ARG A 140 8.19 10.01 -6.70
C ARG A 140 9.22 9.17 -7.42
N VAL A 141 8.77 8.29 -8.30
CA VAL A 141 9.65 7.40 -9.08
C VAL A 141 9.05 7.13 -10.47
N GLU A 142 9.89 7.29 -11.49
CA GLU A 142 9.51 7.17 -12.91
C GLU A 142 9.71 5.77 -13.49
N GLY A 143 10.19 4.80 -12.70
CA GLY A 143 10.25 3.42 -13.16
C GLY A 143 11.10 2.47 -12.33
N PRO A 144 10.96 1.16 -12.59
CA PRO A 144 10.09 0.58 -13.63
C PRO A 144 8.60 0.70 -13.30
N ILE A 145 7.75 0.97 -14.31
CA ILE A 145 6.30 1.14 -14.13
C ILE A 145 5.57 -0.12 -14.59
N SER A 146 4.83 -0.75 -13.69
CA SER A 146 3.93 -1.85 -14.03
C SER A 146 2.82 -1.37 -14.98
N HIS A 147 2.60 -2.15 -16.04
CA HIS A 147 1.47 -1.96 -16.96
C HIS A 147 0.40 -3.06 -16.81
N ARG A 148 0.46 -3.80 -15.69
CA ARG A 148 -0.43 -4.90 -15.34
C ARG A 148 -1.38 -4.51 -14.21
N GLU A 149 -2.56 -5.11 -14.18
CA GLU A 149 -3.43 -5.02 -13.00
C GLU A 149 -2.79 -5.72 -11.80
N GLN A 150 -2.99 -5.12 -10.62
CA GLN A 150 -2.46 -5.58 -9.35
C GLN A 150 -3.56 -5.68 -8.32
N PHE A 151 -3.43 -6.63 -7.40
CA PHE A 151 -4.35 -6.78 -6.28
C PHE A 151 -3.82 -6.03 -5.05
N ILE A 152 -4.75 -5.66 -4.18
CA ILE A 152 -4.48 -4.85 -2.99
C ILE A 152 -4.25 -5.75 -1.79
N LEU A 153 -3.29 -5.38 -0.95
CA LEU A 153 -3.04 -5.99 0.34
C LEU A 153 -2.99 -4.92 1.43
N VAL A 154 -3.52 -5.30 2.59
CA VAL A 154 -3.52 -4.51 3.82
C VAL A 154 -3.12 -5.50 4.91
N SER A 155 -1.85 -5.52 5.32
CA SER A 155 -1.34 -6.57 6.19
C SER A 155 -0.79 -6.02 7.50
N THR A 156 -0.71 -6.91 8.49
CA THR A 156 0.07 -6.68 9.71
C THR A 156 0.76 -7.98 10.06
N GLU A 157 2.07 -8.00 9.87
CA GLU A 157 2.92 -9.14 10.13
C GLU A 157 3.60 -9.01 11.48
N CYS A 158 3.89 -10.14 12.12
CA CYS A 158 4.72 -10.18 13.31
C CYS A 158 6.17 -9.91 12.89
N ASN A 159 6.73 -8.76 13.26
CA ASN A 159 8.14 -8.47 12.94
C ASN A 159 9.03 -9.59 13.53
N GLY A 160 10.14 -9.89 12.86
CA GLY A 160 11.02 -11.01 13.23
C GLY A 160 10.72 -12.33 12.51
N TYR A 161 9.53 -12.50 11.91
CA TYR A 161 9.14 -13.81 11.37
C TYR A 161 10.08 -14.35 10.29
N ARG A 162 10.63 -13.49 9.43
CA ARG A 162 11.61 -13.86 8.40
C ARG A 162 12.93 -14.33 9.00
N GLN A 163 13.20 -14.04 10.27
CA GLN A 163 14.37 -14.48 11.03
C GLN A 163 14.07 -15.68 11.94
N GLY A 164 12.92 -16.34 11.78
CA GLY A 164 12.59 -17.59 12.48
C GLY A 164 11.83 -17.43 13.80
N GLY A 165 11.34 -16.23 14.12
CA GLY A 165 10.46 -16.03 15.28
C GLY A 165 10.17 -14.56 15.59
N PRO A 166 9.18 -14.27 16.46
CA PRO A 166 8.79 -12.89 16.75
C PRO A 166 9.94 -12.09 17.34
N ALA A 167 10.07 -10.84 16.89
CA ALA A 167 11.06 -9.89 17.35
C ALA A 167 10.94 -9.70 18.89
N PRO A 168 12.05 -9.43 19.60
CA PRO A 168 12.05 -9.22 21.05
C PRO A 168 11.05 -8.18 21.54
N GLU A 169 10.78 -7.17 20.73
CA GLU A 169 9.82 -6.09 21.00
C GLU A 169 8.38 -6.62 21.02
N LEU A 170 8.01 -7.46 20.06
CA LEU A 170 6.67 -8.05 19.98
C LEU A 170 6.37 -8.93 21.20
N LYS A 171 7.38 -9.62 21.74
CA LYS A 171 7.24 -10.43 22.97
C LYS A 171 6.87 -9.61 24.22
N LYS A 172 7.07 -8.28 24.16
CA LYS A 172 6.75 -7.34 25.25
C LYS A 172 5.46 -6.56 24.98
N ALA A 173 4.84 -6.74 23.82
CA ALA A 173 3.62 -6.05 23.44
C ALA A 173 2.45 -6.41 24.37
N LYS A 174 1.66 -5.41 24.75
CA LYS A 174 0.38 -5.61 25.42
C LYS A 174 -0.70 -5.87 24.38
N LEU A 175 -1.15 -7.11 24.30
CA LEU A 175 -2.18 -7.54 23.35
C LEU A 175 -3.59 -7.52 23.99
N PRO A 176 -4.67 -7.34 23.21
CA PRO A 176 -4.67 -7.17 21.76
C PRO A 176 -4.22 -5.77 21.31
N ASP A 177 -3.64 -5.70 20.12
CA ASP A 177 -3.29 -4.46 19.43
C ASP A 177 -3.83 -4.53 18.00
N TYR A 178 -4.01 -3.37 17.36
CA TYR A 178 -4.84 -3.29 16.16
C TYR A 178 -4.24 -2.37 15.10
N PHE A 179 -4.19 -2.85 13.86
CA PHE A 179 -4.12 -2.02 12.67
C PHE A 179 -5.55 -1.70 12.22
N VAL A 180 -6.00 -0.46 12.45
CA VAL A 180 -7.41 -0.08 12.27
C VAL A 180 -7.58 0.65 10.96
N VAL A 181 -8.40 0.11 10.07
CA VAL A 181 -8.67 0.69 8.75
C VAL A 181 -10.08 1.26 8.73
N ASP A 182 -10.20 2.54 8.38
CA ASP A 182 -11.48 3.20 8.15
C ASP A 182 -11.98 2.91 6.74
N TYR A 183 -11.13 3.19 5.73
CA TYR A 183 -11.43 2.87 4.35
C TYR A 183 -10.19 2.55 3.53
N VAL A 184 -10.43 1.83 2.44
CA VAL A 184 -9.55 1.79 1.26
C VAL A 184 -10.39 2.29 0.09
N ARG A 185 -9.86 3.24 -0.68
CA ARG A 185 -10.51 3.81 -1.86
C ARG A 185 -9.57 3.77 -3.05
N ILE A 186 -10.15 3.50 -4.21
CA ILE A 186 -9.47 3.43 -5.49
C ILE A 186 -10.28 4.28 -6.44
N PHE A 187 -9.59 5.17 -7.15
CA PHE A 187 -10.19 6.13 -8.05
C PHE A 187 -9.53 6.03 -9.42
N ASP A 188 -10.33 5.94 -10.47
CA ASP A 188 -9.85 6.13 -11.83
C ASP A 188 -9.47 7.59 -12.06
N GLU A 189 -8.42 7.80 -12.85
CA GLU A 189 -8.18 9.11 -13.44
C GLU A 189 -9.25 9.35 -14.52
N VAL A 190 -10.05 10.40 -14.35
CA VAL A 190 -11.03 10.80 -15.35
C VAL A 190 -10.35 11.75 -16.31
N GLU A 191 -10.29 11.39 -17.59
CA GLU A 191 -9.86 12.33 -18.62
C GLU A 191 -10.81 13.54 -18.62
N HIS A 192 -10.31 14.70 -18.24
CA HIS A 192 -11.01 15.95 -18.48
C HIS A 192 -10.85 16.29 -19.96
N GLU A 193 -11.86 15.95 -20.78
CA GLU A 193 -11.97 16.53 -22.12
C GLU A 193 -11.92 18.06 -22.00
N ALA A 194 -10.90 18.68 -22.60
CA ALA A 194 -10.89 20.12 -22.76
C ALA A 194 -12.18 20.51 -23.52
N PRO A 195 -12.91 21.55 -23.10
CA PRO A 195 -14.09 21.97 -23.83
C PRO A 195 -13.70 22.27 -25.27
N ALA A 196 -14.45 21.72 -26.23
CA ALA A 196 -14.22 21.93 -27.66
C ALA A 196 -13.99 23.43 -27.96
N PRO A 197 -13.00 23.77 -28.81
CA PRO A 197 -12.72 25.15 -29.14
C PRO A 197 -13.99 25.82 -29.68
N GLY A 198 -14.49 26.83 -28.96
CA GLY A 198 -15.66 27.62 -29.36
C GLY A 198 -16.89 27.55 -28.45
N LYS A 199 -16.92 26.72 -27.40
CA LYS A 199 -17.95 26.83 -26.36
C LYS A 199 -17.46 27.76 -25.24
N SER A 200 -17.91 29.01 -25.32
CA SER A 200 -17.84 30.00 -24.24
C SER A 200 -18.11 29.34 -22.88
N ARG A 201 -17.23 29.61 -21.90
CA ARG A 201 -17.49 29.23 -20.51
C ARG A 201 -18.85 29.81 -20.11
N CYS A 202 -19.74 28.95 -19.63
CA CYS A 202 -20.96 29.40 -18.98
C CYS A 202 -20.54 30.32 -17.83
N SER A 203 -20.85 31.60 -17.96
CA SER A 203 -20.54 32.62 -16.95
C SER A 203 -21.25 32.25 -15.67
N LEU A 204 -20.49 31.99 -14.60
CA LEU A 204 -21.05 31.90 -13.25
C LEU A 204 -21.79 33.21 -12.97
N PRO A 205 -23.04 33.17 -12.47
CA PRO A 205 -23.74 34.38 -12.09
C PRO A 205 -22.93 35.10 -10.99
N PRO A 206 -22.98 36.44 -10.93
CA PRO A 206 -22.26 37.19 -9.90
C PRO A 206 -22.72 36.75 -8.51
N LEU A 207 -21.78 36.57 -7.57
CA LEU A 207 -22.12 36.43 -6.17
C LEU A 207 -22.86 37.70 -5.71
N GLU A 208 -24.14 37.55 -5.34
CA GLU A 208 -24.85 38.57 -4.59
C GLU A 208 -24.17 38.73 -3.22
N ARG A 209 -23.61 39.92 -2.99
CA ARG A 209 -23.18 40.34 -1.67
C ARG A 209 -24.43 40.73 -0.87
N GLY A 210 -24.92 39.79 -0.07
CA GLY A 210 -25.91 40.06 0.97
C GLY A 210 -25.38 41.05 2.00
N ARG A 211 -26.24 42.00 2.38
CA ARG A 211 -26.05 42.98 3.45
C ARG A 211 -26.21 42.35 4.83
#